data_AF-A0A2A6RDK8-F1
#
_entry.id   AF-A0A2A6RDK8-F1
#
_cell.length_a   1.000
_cell.length_b   1.000
_cell.length_c   1.000
_cell.angle_alpha   90.00
_cell.angle_beta   90.00
_cell.angle_gamma   90.00
#
_symmetry.space_group_name_H-M   'P 1'
#
loop_
_entity.id
_entity.type
_entity.pdbx_description
1 polymer ?
#
loop_
_entity_poly.entity_id
_entity_poly.type
_entity_poly.pdbx_seq_one_letter_code
_entity_poly.pdbx_strand_id
1 'polypeptide(L)'
;MQIQHYLNLKRTVAVCFAGTLALIFALWSWSSFAAASLTASPHNPQQNDTVTLVGNGFSPSETVSVWITYPDYTVYAVAEVQTNDNGSFSYPYVPDFLGATFSPTGRYTYTAFGQTSGREVYASIDVAIGQGAAASQQVSFSADISQGHQGSRFVFRGSGYGPGEEVALWLRYPDNRVTDLGRTTAGSEGIIEYVLAMGGAPVGNYALTAYGLRSDRTGIAEFELLPGDRTHARSEATLNVGPDASAQHSHAAFSASGFQAGEVVTIWVTMPDGSTRWIGDIVANNNGSLYATLYLNERDPVGPRVYTAFGNRSGARATANYQLVPGSGWHTGLVHEQ
;
A
#
# COMPACT_ATOMS: atom_id res chain seq x y z
N MET A 1 81.04 -5.65 -43.73
CA MET A 1 80.10 -6.78 -43.51
C MET A 1 79.35 -6.75 -42.16
N GLN A 2 79.83 -6.04 -41.13
CA GLN A 2 79.17 -6.01 -39.80
C GLN A 2 77.92 -5.12 -39.66
N ILE A 3 77.75 -4.09 -40.51
CA ILE A 3 76.66 -3.09 -40.33
C ILE A 3 75.29 -3.63 -40.82
N GLN A 4 75.27 -4.47 -41.85
CA GLN A 4 74.02 -5.07 -42.35
C GLN A 4 73.41 -6.10 -41.38
N HIS A 5 74.23 -6.84 -40.64
CA HIS A 5 73.74 -7.77 -39.62
C HIS A 5 73.04 -7.06 -38.45
N TYR A 6 73.54 -5.88 -38.07
CA TYR A 6 72.97 -5.09 -36.97
C TYR A 6 71.62 -4.45 -37.33
N LEU A 7 71.43 -4.06 -38.61
CA LEU A 7 70.16 -3.54 -39.09
C LEU A 7 69.08 -4.62 -39.20
N ASN A 8 69.45 -5.82 -39.68
CA ASN A 8 68.51 -6.94 -39.78
C ASN A 8 68.05 -7.41 -38.41
N LEU A 9 68.96 -7.51 -37.43
CA LEU A 9 68.60 -7.91 -36.06
C LEU A 9 67.64 -6.92 -35.39
N LYS A 10 67.85 -5.61 -35.57
CA LYS A 10 66.94 -4.57 -35.04
C LYS A 10 65.55 -4.61 -35.67
N ARG A 11 65.46 -4.89 -36.97
CA ARG A 11 64.17 -5.06 -37.67
C ARG A 11 63.43 -6.31 -37.19
N THR A 12 64.12 -7.43 -37.01
CA THR A 12 63.49 -8.68 -36.53
C THR A 12 62.98 -8.53 -35.09
N VAL A 13 63.75 -7.91 -34.20
CA VAL A 13 63.32 -7.67 -32.81
C VAL A 13 62.13 -6.70 -32.74
N ALA A 14 62.13 -5.64 -33.55
CA ALA A 14 61.01 -4.69 -33.60
C ALA A 14 59.72 -5.33 -34.14
N VAL A 15 59.81 -6.20 -35.15
CA VAL A 15 58.65 -6.93 -35.69
C VAL A 15 58.13 -7.95 -34.69
N CYS A 16 59.01 -8.68 -33.99
CA CYS A 16 58.60 -9.62 -32.95
C CYS A 16 57.93 -8.92 -31.76
N PHE A 17 58.43 -7.75 -31.34
CA PHE A 17 57.84 -6.96 -30.26
C PHE A 17 56.48 -6.38 -30.66
N ALA A 18 56.34 -5.83 -31.87
CA ALA A 18 55.05 -5.35 -32.37
C ALA A 18 54.03 -6.47 -32.51
N GLY A 19 54.46 -7.65 -32.99
CA GLY A 19 53.60 -8.83 -33.11
C GLY A 19 53.13 -9.38 -31.76
N THR A 20 54.02 -9.46 -30.76
CA THR A 20 53.65 -9.88 -29.39
C THR A 20 52.79 -8.84 -28.69
N LEU A 21 53.05 -7.54 -28.87
CA LEU A 21 52.22 -6.48 -28.33
C LEU A 21 50.82 -6.48 -28.95
N ALA A 22 50.69 -6.69 -30.26
CA ALA A 22 49.40 -6.85 -30.93
C ALA A 22 48.63 -8.09 -30.45
N LEU A 23 49.32 -9.20 -30.18
CA LEU A 23 48.74 -10.41 -29.59
C LEU A 23 48.26 -10.17 -28.15
N ILE A 24 49.03 -9.41 -27.35
CA ILE A 24 48.63 -9.01 -25.99
C ILE A 24 47.42 -8.08 -26.03
N PHE A 25 47.36 -7.10 -26.95
CA PHE A 25 46.18 -6.23 -27.13
C PHE A 25 44.95 -6.98 -27.66
N ALA A 26 45.13 -8.01 -28.48
CA ALA A 26 44.02 -8.89 -28.92
C ALA A 26 43.53 -9.83 -27.81
N LEU A 27 44.43 -10.26 -26.90
CA LEU A 27 44.07 -11.02 -25.70
C LEU A 27 43.50 -10.13 -24.56
N TRP A 28 43.76 -8.82 -24.65
CA TRP A 28 43.22 -7.77 -23.77
C TRP A 28 42.06 -7.00 -24.41
N SER A 29 41.41 -7.54 -25.44
CA SER A 29 40.08 -7.05 -25.81
C SER A 29 39.18 -7.33 -24.62
N TRP A 30 39.02 -6.33 -23.76
CA TRP A 30 38.04 -6.34 -22.68
C TRP A 30 36.74 -6.84 -23.27
N SER A 31 36.37 -8.06 -22.90
CA SER A 31 34.98 -8.46 -22.99
C SER A 31 34.26 -7.44 -22.14
N SER A 32 33.67 -6.43 -22.77
CA SER A 32 32.71 -5.54 -22.15
C SER A 32 31.54 -6.44 -21.80
N PHE A 33 31.62 -7.09 -20.65
CA PHE A 33 30.47 -7.78 -20.13
C PHE A 33 29.43 -6.70 -19.91
N ALA A 34 28.38 -6.69 -20.74
CA ALA A 34 27.25 -5.81 -20.52
C ALA A 34 26.81 -5.97 -19.06
N ALA A 35 26.60 -4.86 -18.36
CA ALA A 35 26.01 -4.93 -17.03
C ALA A 35 24.67 -5.68 -17.15
N ALA A 36 24.43 -6.64 -16.25
CA ALA A 36 23.15 -7.32 -16.28
C ALA A 36 22.02 -6.31 -16.01
N SER A 37 20.86 -6.57 -16.60
CA SER A 37 19.67 -5.74 -16.41
C SER A 37 18.44 -6.62 -16.40
N LEU A 38 17.43 -6.21 -15.64
CA LEU A 38 16.09 -6.76 -15.68
C LEU A 38 15.10 -5.63 -15.93
N THR A 39 14.16 -5.83 -16.83
CA THR A 39 13.02 -4.94 -17.03
C THR A 39 11.73 -5.73 -16.91
N ALA A 40 10.68 -5.07 -16.41
CA ALA A 40 9.33 -5.62 -16.32
C ALA A 40 8.39 -4.66 -17.03
N SER A 41 7.57 -5.17 -17.96
CA SER A 41 6.66 -4.36 -18.77
C SER A 41 5.28 -5.01 -18.89
N PRO A 42 4.17 -4.25 -18.79
CA PRO A 42 4.14 -2.80 -18.53
C PRO A 42 4.57 -2.45 -17.10
N HIS A 43 4.97 -1.19 -16.86
CA HIS A 43 5.36 -0.73 -15.51
C HIS A 43 4.15 -0.55 -14.58
N ASN A 44 2.98 -0.25 -15.15
CA ASN A 44 1.72 -0.10 -14.43
C ASN A 44 0.66 -1.09 -14.97
N PRO A 45 0.84 -2.41 -14.81
CA PRO A 45 -0.18 -3.39 -15.19
C PRO A 45 -1.40 -3.29 -14.27
N GLN A 46 -2.55 -3.66 -14.78
CA GLN A 46 -3.71 -3.97 -13.95
C GLN A 46 -3.61 -5.40 -13.39
N GLN A 47 -4.39 -5.70 -12.35
CA GLN A 47 -4.52 -7.09 -11.88
C GLN A 47 -4.91 -8.01 -13.04
N ASN A 48 -4.34 -9.21 -13.07
CA ASN A 48 -4.47 -10.22 -14.12
C ASN A 48 -3.88 -9.84 -15.49
N ASP A 49 -3.25 -8.67 -15.64
CA ASP A 49 -2.47 -8.39 -16.85
C ASP A 49 -1.21 -9.25 -16.88
N THR A 50 -0.82 -9.66 -18.09
CA THR A 50 0.48 -10.30 -18.33
C THR A 50 1.60 -9.26 -18.22
N VAL A 51 2.58 -9.54 -17.37
CA VAL A 51 3.84 -8.82 -17.26
C VAL A 51 4.92 -9.61 -18.00
N THR A 52 5.70 -8.95 -18.84
CA THR A 52 6.87 -9.56 -19.50
C THR A 52 8.14 -9.14 -18.78
N LEU A 53 8.90 -10.12 -18.31
CA LEU A 53 10.23 -9.94 -17.72
C LEU A 53 11.29 -10.13 -18.80
N VAL A 54 12.16 -9.15 -19.00
CA VAL A 54 13.27 -9.23 -19.95
C VAL A 54 14.58 -9.04 -19.20
N GLY A 55 15.41 -10.08 -19.19
CA GLY A 55 16.75 -10.05 -18.63
C GLY A 55 17.82 -10.02 -19.73
N ASN A 56 18.88 -9.26 -19.52
CA ASN A 56 20.04 -9.20 -20.41
C ASN A 56 21.35 -9.23 -19.61
N GLY A 57 22.44 -9.65 -20.25
CA GLY A 57 23.79 -9.59 -19.67
C GLY A 57 24.09 -10.71 -18.67
N PHE A 58 23.42 -11.86 -18.77
CA PHE A 58 23.78 -13.08 -18.05
C PHE A 58 24.77 -13.93 -18.87
N SER A 59 25.28 -15.06 -18.36
CA SER A 59 26.10 -15.95 -19.20
C SER A 59 25.22 -16.67 -20.22
N PRO A 60 25.70 -16.92 -21.45
CA PRO A 60 24.99 -17.73 -22.43
C PRO A 60 24.57 -19.10 -21.87
N SER A 61 23.34 -19.53 -22.20
CA SER A 61 22.76 -20.81 -21.78
C SER A 61 22.70 -21.05 -20.26
N GLU A 62 22.81 -20.01 -19.43
CA GLU A 62 22.71 -20.18 -17.97
C GLU A 62 21.25 -20.21 -17.50
N THR A 63 21.02 -20.91 -16.39
CA THR A 63 19.76 -20.88 -15.66
C THR A 63 19.70 -19.63 -14.78
N VAL A 64 18.63 -18.86 -14.91
CA VAL A 64 18.30 -17.69 -14.09
C VAL A 64 17.08 -18.03 -13.25
N SER A 65 17.21 -17.93 -11.93
CA SER A 65 16.11 -18.08 -10.97
C SER A 65 15.45 -16.71 -10.76
N VAL A 66 14.13 -16.64 -10.86
CA VAL A 66 13.35 -15.41 -10.72
C VAL A 66 12.41 -15.53 -9.53
N TRP A 67 12.44 -14.52 -8.65
CA TRP A 67 11.50 -14.36 -7.54
C TRP A 67 10.77 -13.04 -7.66
N ILE A 68 9.65 -12.95 -6.96
CA ILE A 68 8.85 -11.74 -6.81
C ILE A 68 8.64 -11.45 -5.32
N THR A 69 8.81 -10.19 -4.94
CA THR A 69 8.48 -9.65 -3.62
C THR A 69 7.21 -8.82 -3.75
N TYR A 70 6.21 -9.16 -2.94
CA TYR A 70 4.89 -8.54 -2.93
C TYR A 70 4.87 -7.25 -2.09
N PRO A 71 3.81 -6.42 -2.21
CA PRO A 71 3.63 -5.23 -1.38
C PRO A 71 3.63 -5.49 0.14
N ASP A 72 3.28 -6.71 0.55
CA ASP A 72 3.29 -7.18 1.95
C ASP A 72 4.63 -7.82 2.38
N TYR A 73 5.66 -7.72 1.53
CA TYR A 73 7.00 -8.28 1.71
C TYR A 73 7.08 -9.81 1.67
N THR A 74 5.99 -10.50 1.30
CA THR A 74 6.08 -11.94 1.01
C THR A 74 6.83 -12.19 -0.30
N VAL A 75 7.57 -13.30 -0.35
CA VAL A 75 8.43 -13.65 -1.50
C VAL A 75 8.01 -15.00 -2.06
N TYR A 76 7.85 -15.05 -3.38
CA TYR A 76 7.49 -16.26 -4.12
C TYR A 76 8.46 -16.51 -5.28
N ALA A 77 8.66 -17.78 -5.61
CA ALA A 77 9.34 -18.18 -6.84
C ALA A 77 8.43 -17.93 -8.05
N VAL A 78 8.97 -17.32 -9.09
CA VAL A 78 8.26 -17.05 -10.35
C VAL A 78 8.58 -18.12 -11.37
N ALA A 79 9.87 -18.27 -11.69
CA ALA A 79 10.32 -19.17 -12.74
C ALA A 79 11.82 -19.48 -12.61
N GLU A 80 12.23 -20.58 -13.23
CA GLU A 80 13.60 -20.78 -13.67
C GLU A 80 13.64 -20.72 -15.19
N VAL A 81 14.45 -19.81 -15.74
CA VAL A 81 14.51 -19.56 -17.18
C VAL A 81 15.93 -19.74 -17.69
N GLN A 82 16.10 -20.37 -18.85
CA GLN A 82 17.40 -20.40 -19.51
C GLN A 82 17.59 -19.16 -20.39
N THR A 83 18.77 -18.58 -20.32
CA THR A 83 19.18 -17.52 -21.25
C THR A 83 19.55 -18.09 -22.60
N ASN A 84 19.36 -17.31 -23.66
CA ASN A 84 19.84 -17.64 -25.01
C ASN A 84 21.36 -17.48 -25.15
N ASP A 85 21.88 -17.69 -26.35
CA ASP A 85 23.32 -17.58 -26.68
C ASP A 85 23.90 -16.17 -26.45
N ASN A 86 23.04 -15.15 -26.35
CA ASN A 86 23.42 -13.77 -26.06
C ASN A 86 23.33 -13.43 -24.56
N GLY A 87 22.99 -14.39 -23.70
CA GLY A 87 22.83 -14.15 -22.27
C GLY A 87 21.56 -13.37 -21.91
N SER A 88 20.51 -13.48 -22.73
CA SER A 88 19.22 -12.81 -22.54
C SER A 88 18.08 -13.80 -22.36
N PHE A 89 17.03 -13.40 -21.65
CA PHE A 89 15.77 -14.14 -21.56
C PHE A 89 14.57 -13.19 -21.70
N SER A 90 13.43 -13.74 -22.11
CA SER A 90 12.13 -13.07 -22.11
C SER A 90 11.08 -14.04 -21.56
N TYR A 91 10.38 -13.65 -20.51
CA TYR A 91 9.43 -14.50 -19.81
C TYR A 91 8.11 -13.75 -19.59
N PRO A 92 7.04 -14.06 -20.35
CA PRO A 92 5.71 -13.57 -20.05
C PRO A 92 5.16 -14.30 -18.82
N TYR A 93 4.54 -13.53 -17.94
CA TYR A 93 4.15 -13.95 -16.61
C TYR A 93 2.89 -13.19 -16.19
N VAL A 94 1.81 -13.89 -15.88
CA VAL A 94 0.65 -13.28 -15.22
C VAL A 94 0.89 -13.36 -13.71
N PRO A 95 0.75 -12.25 -12.96
CA PRO A 95 0.81 -12.28 -11.50
C PRO A 95 -0.35 -13.03 -10.82
N ASP A 96 -0.65 -14.28 -11.20
CA ASP A 96 -1.75 -15.10 -10.68
C ASP A 96 -1.22 -16.32 -9.89
N PHE A 97 -0.99 -16.19 -8.59
CA PHE A 97 -0.38 -17.29 -7.82
C PHE A 97 -1.32 -18.03 -6.86
N LEU A 98 -1.23 -19.36 -6.94
CA LEU A 98 -1.78 -20.39 -6.04
C LEU A 98 -3.30 -20.54 -6.00
N GLY A 99 -4.01 -20.15 -7.07
CA GLY A 99 -5.47 -20.15 -7.04
C GLY A 99 -6.04 -19.20 -5.96
N ALA A 100 -5.21 -18.29 -5.46
CA ALA A 100 -5.65 -17.19 -4.62
C ALA A 100 -6.48 -16.25 -5.49
N THR A 101 -7.68 -15.93 -5.04
CA THR A 101 -8.66 -15.09 -5.74
C THR A 101 -8.23 -13.62 -5.89
N PHE A 102 -7.00 -13.24 -5.54
CA PHE A 102 -6.58 -11.84 -5.49
C PHE A 102 -5.06 -11.63 -5.53
N SER A 103 -4.57 -10.91 -6.54
CA SER A 103 -3.20 -10.34 -6.57
C SER A 103 -3.22 -8.97 -5.90
N PRO A 104 -2.56 -8.72 -4.75
CA PRO A 104 -2.57 -7.41 -4.10
C PRO A 104 -2.21 -6.26 -5.05
N THR A 105 -2.83 -5.10 -4.90
CA THR A 105 -2.38 -3.90 -5.61
C THR A 105 -1.15 -3.30 -4.93
N GLY A 106 -0.37 -2.52 -5.67
CA GLY A 106 0.81 -1.83 -5.16
C GLY A 106 2.11 -2.31 -5.79
N ARG A 107 3.23 -2.02 -5.12
CA ARG A 107 4.57 -2.22 -5.69
C ARG A 107 5.03 -3.67 -5.56
N TYR A 108 5.41 -4.24 -6.69
CA TYR A 108 6.09 -5.54 -6.78
C TYR A 108 7.54 -5.34 -7.19
N THR A 109 8.42 -6.19 -6.64
CA THR A 109 9.83 -6.21 -7.02
C THR A 109 10.24 -7.60 -7.45
N TYR A 110 10.70 -7.72 -8.69
CA TYR A 110 11.29 -8.93 -9.22
C TYR A 110 12.79 -8.95 -8.95
N THR A 111 13.30 -10.13 -8.62
CA THR A 111 14.73 -10.41 -8.50
C THR A 111 15.06 -11.53 -9.47
N ALA A 112 16.09 -11.35 -10.30
CA ALA A 112 16.62 -12.40 -11.16
C ALA A 112 18.08 -12.68 -10.78
N PHE A 113 18.37 -13.94 -10.46
CA PHE A 113 19.70 -14.41 -10.07
C PHE A 113 20.22 -15.44 -11.07
N GLY A 114 21.37 -15.13 -11.63
CA GLY A 114 22.10 -15.98 -12.53
C GLY A 114 22.92 -17.06 -11.81
N GLN A 115 22.57 -18.34 -11.99
CA GLN A 115 23.19 -19.44 -11.23
C GLN A 115 24.67 -19.67 -11.58
N THR A 116 25.08 -19.35 -12.81
CA THR A 116 26.48 -19.49 -13.25
C THR A 116 27.23 -18.16 -13.15
N SER A 117 26.64 -17.07 -13.65
CA SER A 117 27.26 -15.75 -13.60
C SER A 117 27.35 -15.14 -12.19
N GLY A 118 26.50 -15.59 -11.26
CA GLY A 118 26.34 -14.98 -9.92
C GLY A 118 25.72 -13.58 -9.96
N ARG A 119 25.15 -13.16 -11.10
CA ARG A 119 24.60 -11.81 -11.28
C ARG A 119 23.21 -11.73 -10.71
N GLU A 120 22.95 -10.67 -9.97
CA GLU A 120 21.63 -10.37 -9.39
C GLU A 120 21.16 -9.00 -9.86
N VAL A 121 19.92 -8.94 -10.33
CA VAL A 121 19.30 -7.72 -10.87
C VAL A 121 17.82 -7.65 -10.50
N TYR A 122 17.29 -6.43 -10.47
CA TYR A 122 15.93 -6.15 -10.01
C TYR A 122 15.13 -5.35 -11.04
N ALA A 123 13.80 -5.54 -11.00
CA ALA A 123 12.84 -4.69 -11.68
C ALA A 123 11.64 -4.46 -10.76
N SER A 124 10.94 -3.34 -10.93
CA SER A 124 9.70 -3.07 -10.21
C SER A 124 8.57 -2.71 -11.16
N ILE A 125 7.36 -3.05 -10.72
CA ILE A 125 6.09 -2.61 -11.32
C ILE A 125 5.17 -2.13 -10.20
N ASP A 126 4.20 -1.30 -10.55
CA ASP A 126 3.11 -0.87 -9.68
C ASP A 126 1.80 -1.44 -10.23
N VAL A 127 1.31 -2.51 -9.59
CA VAL A 127 0.06 -3.17 -10.02
C VAL A 127 -1.12 -2.33 -9.57
N ALA A 128 -1.85 -1.81 -10.55
CA ALA A 128 -3.13 -1.14 -10.34
C ALA A 128 -4.27 -2.16 -10.22
N ILE A 129 -5.40 -1.72 -9.65
CA ILE A 129 -6.61 -2.53 -9.60
C ILE A 129 -7.07 -2.90 -11.02
N GLY A 130 -7.50 -4.16 -11.20
CA GLY A 130 -8.17 -4.59 -12.43
C GLY A 130 -9.44 -3.79 -12.68
N GLN A 131 -9.77 -3.53 -13.94
CA GLN A 131 -11.14 -3.10 -14.28
C GLN A 131 -12.09 -4.26 -13.99
N GLY A 132 -12.79 -4.19 -12.85
CA GLY A 132 -13.92 -5.07 -12.57
C GLY A 132 -15.00 -4.92 -13.64
N ALA A 133 -15.80 -5.96 -13.84
CA ALA A 133 -16.94 -5.88 -14.75
C ALA A 133 -17.87 -4.72 -14.33
N ALA A 134 -18.33 -3.96 -15.32
CA ALA A 134 -19.31 -2.90 -15.08
C ALA A 134 -20.63 -3.50 -14.56
N ALA A 135 -21.38 -2.71 -13.78
CA ALA A 135 -22.69 -3.12 -13.32
C ALA A 135 -23.59 -3.52 -14.52
N SER A 136 -24.16 -4.71 -14.45
CA SER A 136 -25.05 -5.24 -15.48
C SER A 136 -26.42 -4.58 -15.37
N GLN A 137 -27.00 -4.14 -16.47
CA GLN A 137 -28.32 -3.48 -16.48
C GLN A 137 -29.45 -4.37 -15.93
N GLN A 138 -29.28 -5.68 -16.00
CA GLN A 138 -30.24 -6.66 -15.51
C GLN A 138 -30.12 -6.94 -14.01
N VAL A 139 -29.13 -6.37 -13.33
CA VAL A 139 -28.93 -6.55 -11.89
C VAL A 139 -29.31 -5.27 -11.15
N SER A 140 -30.17 -5.44 -10.14
CA SER A 140 -30.33 -4.44 -9.08
C SER A 140 -29.49 -4.89 -7.90
N PHE A 141 -28.62 -4.03 -7.38
CA PHE A 141 -27.85 -4.31 -6.17
C PHE A 141 -27.66 -3.02 -5.38
N SER A 142 -28.14 -3.00 -4.14
CA SER A 142 -28.11 -1.81 -3.30
C SER A 142 -28.00 -2.19 -1.82
N ALA A 143 -27.45 -1.27 -1.02
CA ALA A 143 -27.59 -1.32 0.42
C ALA A 143 -28.96 -0.74 0.84
N ASP A 144 -29.58 -1.31 1.87
CA ASP A 144 -30.81 -0.77 2.47
C ASP A 144 -30.60 0.64 3.06
N ILE A 145 -29.36 0.93 3.50
CA ILE A 145 -28.90 2.26 3.90
C ILE A 145 -27.63 2.61 3.13
N SER A 146 -27.57 3.81 2.55
CA SER A 146 -26.38 4.29 1.83
C SER A 146 -25.32 4.92 2.74
N GLN A 147 -25.66 5.21 3.99
CA GLN A 147 -24.75 5.77 5.00
C GLN A 147 -24.98 5.10 6.35
N GLY A 148 -23.90 4.84 7.07
CA GLY A 148 -23.95 4.26 8.41
C GLY A 148 -22.69 4.57 9.20
N HIS A 149 -22.78 4.53 10.53
CA HIS A 149 -21.65 4.81 11.42
C HIS A 149 -20.82 3.53 11.67
N GLN A 150 -19.54 3.65 12.05
CA GLN A 150 -18.77 2.48 12.49
C GLN A 150 -19.51 1.72 13.59
N GLY A 151 -19.57 0.39 13.44
CA GLY A 151 -20.41 -0.49 14.25
C GLY A 151 -21.79 -0.78 13.67
N SER A 152 -22.22 -0.07 12.62
CA SER A 152 -23.42 -0.39 11.86
C SER A 152 -23.30 -1.72 11.10
N ARG A 153 -24.46 -2.27 10.75
CA ARG A 153 -24.61 -3.35 9.78
C ARG A 153 -25.29 -2.78 8.54
N PHE A 154 -24.72 -3.08 7.38
CA PHE A 154 -25.32 -2.78 6.09
C PHE A 154 -25.93 -4.08 5.54
N VAL A 155 -27.20 -4.03 5.15
CA VAL A 155 -27.88 -5.14 4.49
C VAL A 155 -27.91 -4.80 3.00
N PHE A 156 -27.35 -5.67 2.18
CA PHE A 156 -27.33 -5.54 0.73
C PHE A 156 -28.30 -6.51 0.13
N ARG A 157 -29.11 -6.02 -0.82
CA ARG A 157 -30.09 -6.82 -1.55
C ARG A 157 -29.77 -6.77 -3.02
N GLY A 158 -29.72 -7.94 -3.64
CA GLY A 158 -29.44 -8.10 -5.05
C GLY A 158 -30.49 -8.95 -5.74
N SER A 159 -30.85 -8.58 -6.96
CA SER A 159 -31.75 -9.35 -7.83
C SER A 159 -31.26 -9.34 -9.26
N GLY A 160 -31.63 -10.36 -10.04
CA GLY A 160 -31.22 -10.49 -11.43
C GLY A 160 -30.12 -11.54 -11.64
N TYR A 161 -29.82 -12.33 -10.61
CA TYR A 161 -28.92 -13.48 -10.67
C TYR A 161 -29.67 -14.73 -11.16
N GLY A 162 -28.95 -15.76 -11.60
CA GLY A 162 -29.49 -17.07 -11.91
C GLY A 162 -29.96 -17.80 -10.64
N PRO A 163 -31.12 -18.50 -10.66
CA PRO A 163 -31.56 -19.30 -9.51
C PRO A 163 -30.49 -20.32 -9.06
N GLY A 164 -30.20 -20.34 -7.76
CA GLY A 164 -29.20 -21.23 -7.18
C GLY A 164 -27.77 -21.02 -7.69
N GLU A 165 -27.45 -19.84 -8.25
CA GLU A 165 -26.07 -19.54 -8.66
C GLU A 165 -25.20 -19.08 -7.50
N GLU A 166 -23.92 -19.43 -7.55
CA GLU A 166 -22.93 -18.85 -6.65
C GLU A 166 -22.62 -17.42 -7.11
N VAL A 167 -22.65 -16.50 -6.15
CA VAL A 167 -22.34 -15.08 -6.32
C VAL A 167 -21.13 -14.76 -5.46
N ALA A 168 -20.04 -14.35 -6.10
CA ALA A 168 -18.81 -13.94 -5.44
C ALA A 168 -18.90 -12.47 -5.00
N LEU A 169 -18.33 -12.15 -3.84
CA LEU A 169 -18.46 -10.85 -3.18
C LEU A 169 -17.10 -10.22 -2.89
N TRP A 170 -16.92 -8.95 -3.26
CA TRP A 170 -15.72 -8.18 -2.95
C TRP A 170 -16.07 -6.81 -2.39
N LEU A 171 -15.31 -6.37 -1.39
CA LEU A 171 -15.43 -5.04 -0.81
C LEU A 171 -14.23 -4.18 -1.21
N ARG A 172 -14.50 -3.05 -1.87
CA ARG A 172 -13.54 -1.97 -2.11
C ARG A 172 -13.58 -0.98 -0.95
N TYR A 173 -12.43 -0.75 -0.35
CA TYR A 173 -12.17 0.20 0.74
C TYR A 173 -11.96 1.63 0.19
N PRO A 174 -12.03 2.67 1.05
CA PRO A 174 -11.79 4.06 0.65
C PRO A 174 -10.41 4.33 0.04
N ASP A 175 -9.40 3.54 0.39
CA ASP A 175 -8.05 3.59 -0.16
C ASP A 175 -7.89 2.77 -1.46
N ASN A 176 -8.99 2.28 -2.03
CA ASN A 176 -9.07 1.38 -3.18
C ASN A 176 -8.51 -0.04 -2.98
N ARG A 177 -8.14 -0.41 -1.75
CA ARG A 177 -7.86 -1.83 -1.46
C ARG A 177 -9.15 -2.63 -1.66
N VAL A 178 -9.03 -3.83 -2.21
CA VAL A 178 -10.16 -4.77 -2.34
C VAL A 178 -9.93 -5.98 -1.44
N THR A 179 -11.00 -6.47 -0.82
CA THR A 179 -10.99 -7.70 -0.01
C THR A 179 -12.05 -8.65 -0.54
N ASP A 180 -11.67 -9.91 -0.73
CA ASP A 180 -12.58 -11.03 -1.01
C ASP A 180 -13.40 -11.34 0.26
N LEU A 181 -14.73 -11.25 0.13
CA LEU A 181 -15.67 -11.57 1.21
C LEU A 181 -16.24 -12.99 1.11
N GLY A 182 -15.79 -13.76 0.12
CA GLY A 182 -16.25 -15.11 -0.17
C GLY A 182 -17.43 -15.14 -1.14
N ARG A 183 -18.30 -16.13 -0.97
CA ARG A 183 -19.43 -16.41 -1.87
C ARG A 183 -20.73 -16.52 -1.09
N THR A 184 -21.82 -16.18 -1.75
CA THR A 184 -23.20 -16.48 -1.34
C THR A 184 -23.93 -17.21 -2.46
N THR A 185 -25.11 -17.73 -2.20
CA THR A 185 -25.93 -18.43 -3.20
C THR A 185 -27.22 -17.67 -3.43
N ALA A 186 -27.53 -17.39 -4.69
CA ALA A 186 -28.81 -16.80 -5.07
C ALA A 186 -29.96 -17.78 -4.78
N GLY A 187 -31.04 -17.27 -4.19
CA GLY A 187 -32.26 -18.03 -3.95
C GLY A 187 -32.94 -18.49 -5.24
N SER A 188 -34.07 -19.19 -5.10
CA SER A 188 -34.86 -19.69 -6.25
C SER A 188 -35.35 -18.58 -7.19
N GLU A 189 -35.46 -17.34 -6.69
CA GLU A 189 -35.87 -16.17 -7.47
C GLU A 189 -34.69 -15.36 -8.03
N GLY A 190 -33.45 -15.84 -7.88
CA GLY A 190 -32.27 -15.09 -8.33
C GLY A 190 -31.96 -13.88 -7.45
N ILE A 191 -32.34 -13.96 -6.18
CA ILE A 191 -32.17 -12.91 -5.16
C ILE A 191 -31.06 -13.32 -4.20
N ILE A 192 -30.23 -12.35 -3.82
CA ILE A 192 -29.26 -12.47 -2.73
C ILE A 192 -29.54 -11.43 -1.64
N GLU A 193 -29.26 -11.81 -0.39
CA GLU A 193 -29.13 -10.88 0.72
C GLU A 193 -27.75 -11.11 1.37
N TYR A 194 -27.03 -10.02 1.65
CA TYR A 194 -25.74 -10.08 2.32
C TYR A 194 -25.67 -9.03 3.42
N VAL A 195 -25.26 -9.44 4.62
CA VAL A 195 -25.14 -8.53 5.77
C VAL A 195 -23.67 -8.30 6.07
N LEU A 196 -23.24 -7.05 5.93
CA LEU A 196 -21.87 -6.62 6.20
C LEU A 196 -21.82 -5.83 7.52
N ALA A 197 -21.00 -6.29 8.48
CA ALA A 197 -20.77 -5.58 9.74
C ALA A 197 -19.49 -4.73 9.67
N MET A 198 -19.61 -3.43 9.90
CA MET A 198 -18.51 -2.46 9.72
C MET A 198 -17.93 -1.99 11.06
N GLY A 199 -17.37 -2.92 11.85
CA GLY A 199 -16.71 -2.61 13.11
C GLY A 199 -15.24 -2.25 12.92
N GLY A 200 -14.82 -1.05 13.33
CA GLY A 200 -13.41 -0.63 13.30
C GLY A 200 -12.81 -0.44 11.89
N ALA A 201 -13.63 -0.51 10.84
CA ALA A 201 -13.22 -0.26 9.46
C ALA A 201 -12.92 1.24 9.23
N PRO A 202 -11.98 1.61 8.34
CA PRO A 202 -11.71 3.01 8.00
C PRO A 202 -12.97 3.77 7.59
N VAL A 203 -13.06 5.05 7.92
CA VAL A 203 -14.19 5.88 7.48
C VAL A 203 -14.02 6.26 6.01
N GLY A 204 -15.13 6.49 5.31
CA GLY A 204 -15.15 6.93 3.90
C GLY A 204 -16.05 6.10 3.00
N ASN A 205 -15.83 6.22 1.69
CA ASN A 205 -16.64 5.59 0.66
C ASN A 205 -16.18 4.15 0.36
N TYR A 206 -17.14 3.24 0.38
CA TYR A 206 -16.96 1.83 0.05
C TYR A 206 -17.79 1.46 -1.17
N ALA A 207 -17.39 0.39 -1.85
CA ALA A 207 -18.23 -0.28 -2.83
C ALA A 207 -18.23 -1.79 -2.59
N LEU A 208 -19.41 -2.39 -2.52
CA LEU A 208 -19.59 -3.84 -2.52
C LEU A 208 -19.95 -4.30 -3.93
N THR A 209 -19.16 -5.23 -4.46
CA THR A 209 -19.39 -5.87 -5.76
C THR A 209 -19.89 -7.29 -5.55
N ALA A 210 -20.91 -7.67 -6.31
CA ALA A 210 -21.48 -9.01 -6.36
C ALA A 210 -21.46 -9.54 -7.81
N TYR A 211 -20.80 -10.67 -8.06
CA TYR A 211 -20.65 -11.25 -9.40
C TYR A 211 -21.24 -12.66 -9.48
N GLY A 212 -22.23 -12.87 -10.34
CA GLY A 212 -22.80 -14.18 -10.60
C GLY A 212 -21.89 -15.04 -11.47
N LEU A 213 -21.39 -16.16 -10.93
CA LEU A 213 -20.41 -17.02 -11.61
C LEU A 213 -20.99 -17.80 -12.80
N ARG A 214 -22.32 -17.88 -12.93
CA ARG A 214 -22.99 -18.58 -14.04
C ARG A 214 -23.62 -17.59 -15.01
N SER A 215 -24.17 -16.50 -14.50
CA SER A 215 -24.85 -15.48 -15.30
C SER A 215 -23.90 -14.43 -15.89
N ASP A 216 -22.66 -14.34 -15.39
CA ASP A 216 -21.68 -13.29 -15.70
C ASP A 216 -22.24 -11.87 -15.44
N ARG A 217 -23.14 -11.76 -14.46
CA ARG A 217 -23.80 -10.50 -14.11
C ARG A 217 -23.19 -9.88 -12.87
N THR A 218 -23.01 -8.57 -12.91
CA THR A 218 -22.36 -7.80 -11.85
C THR A 218 -23.32 -6.79 -11.24
N GLY A 219 -23.48 -6.83 -9.92
CA GLY A 219 -24.08 -5.76 -9.13
C GLY A 219 -23.02 -4.99 -8.36
N ILE A 220 -23.15 -3.66 -8.30
CA ILE A 220 -22.24 -2.80 -7.53
C ILE A 220 -23.10 -1.87 -6.67
N ALA A 221 -22.85 -1.87 -5.36
CA ALA A 221 -23.52 -1.01 -4.39
C ALA A 221 -22.49 -0.15 -3.66
N GLU A 222 -22.61 1.17 -3.78
CA GLU A 222 -21.77 2.13 -3.04
C GLU A 222 -22.45 2.53 -1.72
N PHE A 223 -21.65 2.72 -0.68
CA PHE A 223 -22.11 3.19 0.62
C PHE A 223 -20.99 3.92 1.37
N GLU A 224 -21.37 4.80 2.31
CA GLU A 224 -20.43 5.57 3.11
C GLU A 224 -20.42 5.11 4.57
N LEU A 225 -19.22 4.88 5.10
CA LEU A 225 -19.01 4.63 6.53
C LEU A 225 -18.57 5.92 7.22
N LEU A 226 -19.43 6.43 8.08
CA LEU A 226 -19.17 7.58 8.92
C LEU A 226 -18.48 7.16 10.24
N PRO A 227 -17.74 8.07 10.89
CA PRO A 227 -17.15 7.81 12.20
C PRO A 227 -18.19 7.32 13.21
N GLY A 228 -17.92 6.21 13.90
CA GLY A 228 -18.84 5.66 14.91
C GLY A 228 -18.75 6.41 16.22
N ASP A 229 -19.84 7.06 16.61
CA ASP A 229 -19.96 7.68 17.92
C ASP A 229 -20.83 6.80 18.83
N ARG A 230 -20.18 5.92 19.60
CA ARG A 230 -20.88 5.07 20.57
C ARG A 230 -21.18 5.79 21.89
N THR A 231 -20.83 7.06 22.01
CA THR A 231 -20.92 7.83 23.26
C THR A 231 -22.09 8.81 23.19
N HIS A 232 -23.30 8.32 23.49
CA HIS A 232 -24.42 9.20 23.81
C HIS A 232 -24.13 9.90 25.14
N ALA A 233 -24.00 11.23 25.11
CA ALA A 233 -23.82 12.03 26.31
C ALA A 233 -25.06 11.86 27.22
N ARG A 234 -24.84 11.36 28.45
CA ARG A 234 -25.89 11.26 29.48
C ARG A 234 -26.02 12.53 30.31
N SER A 235 -25.02 13.42 30.21
CA SER A 235 -24.97 14.73 30.85
C SER A 235 -24.02 15.65 30.07
N GLU A 236 -24.20 16.96 30.23
CA GLU A 236 -23.37 17.97 29.60
C GLU A 236 -22.02 18.09 30.31
N ALA A 237 -20.95 18.03 29.52
CA ALA A 237 -19.60 18.36 29.96
C ALA A 237 -19.00 19.38 28.99
N THR A 238 -17.97 20.09 29.44
CA THR A 238 -17.19 21.01 28.61
C THR A 238 -15.76 20.51 28.49
N LEU A 239 -15.16 20.72 27.32
CA LEU A 239 -13.77 20.44 27.04
C LEU A 239 -13.23 21.65 26.27
N ASN A 240 -12.14 22.21 26.78
CA ASN A 240 -11.39 23.26 26.10
C ASN A 240 -9.98 22.77 25.88
N VAL A 241 -9.45 23.05 24.69
CA VAL A 241 -8.06 22.77 24.33
C VAL A 241 -7.45 24.08 23.88
N GLY A 242 -6.49 24.57 24.66
CA GLY A 242 -5.86 25.86 24.44
C GLY A 242 -4.38 25.72 24.12
N PRO A 243 -3.82 26.61 23.29
CA PRO A 243 -4.52 27.60 22.45
C PRO A 243 -5.20 26.93 21.23
N ASP A 244 -6.15 27.60 20.55
CA ASP A 244 -6.98 27.02 19.45
C ASP A 244 -6.18 26.31 18.33
N ALA A 245 -4.92 26.71 18.16
CA ALA A 245 -3.96 26.03 17.30
C ALA A 245 -2.58 26.00 17.94
N SER A 246 -1.80 24.95 17.70
CA SER A 246 -0.37 24.94 18.02
C SER A 246 0.42 24.15 16.99
N ALA A 247 1.72 24.40 16.94
CA ALA A 247 2.63 23.71 16.03
C ALA A 247 3.01 22.33 16.54
N GLN A 248 3.47 21.44 15.67
CA GLN A 248 4.21 20.25 16.12
C GLN A 248 5.44 20.65 16.96
N HIS A 249 5.92 19.74 17.82
CA HIS A 249 6.94 20.00 18.84
C HIS A 249 6.52 21.02 19.90
N SER A 250 5.22 21.13 20.20
CA SER A 250 4.72 22.02 21.24
C SER A 250 3.74 21.30 22.17
N HIS A 251 3.11 22.05 23.06
CA HIS A 251 2.17 21.53 24.04
C HIS A 251 0.80 22.19 23.91
N ALA A 252 -0.25 21.38 24.01
CA ALA A 252 -1.62 21.83 24.16
C ALA A 252 -2.10 21.62 25.60
N ALA A 253 -2.81 22.60 26.15
CA ALA A 253 -3.42 22.52 27.46
C ALA A 253 -4.88 22.09 27.35
N PHE A 254 -5.26 21.06 28.10
CA PHE A 254 -6.59 20.50 28.16
C PHE A 254 -7.21 20.91 29.49
N SER A 255 -8.44 21.41 29.45
CA SER A 255 -9.27 21.60 30.63
C SER A 255 -10.66 21.07 30.34
N ALA A 256 -11.23 20.29 31.25
CA ALA A 256 -12.58 19.78 31.10
C ALA A 256 -13.34 19.84 32.44
N SER A 257 -14.67 20.00 32.37
CA SER A 257 -15.56 20.05 33.54
C SER A 257 -16.93 19.44 33.23
N GLY A 258 -17.72 19.14 34.27
CA GLY A 258 -19.02 18.46 34.13
C GLY A 258 -18.98 16.94 34.35
N PHE A 259 -17.87 16.43 34.89
CA PHE A 259 -17.66 15.02 35.22
C PHE A 259 -18.01 14.74 36.69
N GLN A 260 -18.18 13.48 37.07
CA GLN A 260 -18.33 13.08 38.48
C GLN A 260 -16.98 13.08 39.21
N ALA A 261 -16.98 13.53 40.47
CA ALA A 261 -15.79 13.53 41.31
C ALA A 261 -15.13 12.15 41.40
N GLY A 262 -13.84 12.07 41.05
CA GLY A 262 -13.05 10.83 41.06
C GLY A 262 -13.34 9.88 39.89
N GLU A 263 -14.06 10.31 38.84
CA GLU A 263 -14.35 9.41 37.71
C GLU A 263 -13.21 9.35 36.70
N VAL A 264 -13.10 8.23 35.99
CA VAL A 264 -12.12 8.11 34.91
C VAL A 264 -12.73 8.71 33.65
N VAL A 265 -12.05 9.71 33.12
CA VAL A 265 -12.37 10.37 31.86
C VAL A 265 -11.35 9.93 30.82
N THR A 266 -11.82 9.21 29.80
CA THR A 266 -10.98 8.76 28.69
C THR A 266 -10.99 9.82 27.59
N ILE A 267 -9.80 10.13 27.07
CA ILE A 267 -9.60 11.13 26.01
C ILE A 267 -9.16 10.45 24.72
N TRP A 268 -9.83 10.81 23.63
CA TRP A 268 -9.53 10.38 22.26
C TRP A 268 -9.29 11.59 21.38
N VAL A 269 -8.54 11.39 20.29
CA VAL A 269 -8.43 12.36 19.19
C VAL A 269 -8.91 11.72 17.89
N THR A 270 -9.71 12.47 17.13
CA THR A 270 -10.05 12.17 15.73
C THR A 270 -9.17 13.01 14.84
N MET A 271 -8.35 12.36 14.01
CA MET A 271 -7.37 12.97 13.09
C MET A 271 -8.05 13.47 11.80
N PRO A 272 -7.36 14.25 10.95
CA PRO A 272 -7.94 14.78 9.71
C PRO A 272 -8.45 13.71 8.73
N ASP A 273 -7.85 12.51 8.77
CA ASP A 273 -8.26 11.35 7.97
C ASP A 273 -9.44 10.57 8.59
N GLY A 274 -10.00 11.07 9.69
CA GLY A 274 -11.11 10.47 10.43
C GLY A 274 -10.72 9.27 11.29
N SER A 275 -9.44 8.87 11.30
CA SER A 275 -8.96 7.84 12.22
C SER A 275 -8.96 8.36 13.66
N THR A 276 -9.18 7.47 14.62
CA THR A 276 -9.23 7.81 16.05
C THR A 276 -8.05 7.20 16.79
N ARG A 277 -7.53 7.93 17.77
CA ARG A 277 -6.42 7.50 18.62
C ARG A 277 -6.72 7.81 20.07
N TRP A 278 -6.48 6.84 20.95
CA TRP A 278 -6.51 7.04 22.40
C TRP A 278 -5.35 7.93 22.84
N ILE A 279 -5.65 8.96 23.63
CA ILE A 279 -4.66 9.88 24.18
C ILE A 279 -4.27 9.49 25.60
N GLY A 280 -5.25 9.13 26.42
CA GLY A 280 -5.03 8.82 27.83
C GLY A 280 -6.30 8.78 28.65
N ASP A 281 -6.15 8.33 29.89
CA ASP A 281 -7.19 8.33 30.92
C ASP A 281 -6.81 9.26 32.06
N ILE A 282 -7.74 10.09 32.52
CA ILE A 282 -7.51 11.07 33.60
C ILE A 282 -8.63 10.95 34.63
N VAL A 283 -8.27 10.98 35.91
CA VAL A 283 -9.26 10.99 37.00
C VAL A 283 -9.72 12.43 37.26
N ALA A 284 -11.02 12.68 37.19
CA ALA A 284 -11.61 13.97 37.54
C ALA A 284 -11.41 14.28 39.03
N ASN A 285 -11.06 15.52 39.35
CA ASN A 285 -10.87 15.98 40.71
C ASN A 285 -12.20 16.05 41.50
N ASN A 286 -12.14 16.48 42.77
CA ASN A 286 -13.33 16.56 43.64
C ASN A 286 -14.44 17.50 43.12
N ASN A 287 -14.11 18.40 42.19
CA ASN A 287 -15.05 19.32 41.54
C ASN A 287 -15.51 18.81 40.17
N GLY A 288 -15.22 17.55 39.81
CA GLY A 288 -15.62 17.01 38.51
C GLY A 288 -14.89 17.61 37.32
N SER A 289 -13.66 18.10 37.54
CA SER A 289 -12.85 18.77 36.54
C SER A 289 -11.50 18.07 36.35
N LEU A 290 -10.88 18.26 35.19
CA LEU A 290 -9.54 17.76 34.89
C LEU A 290 -8.72 18.80 34.13
N TYR A 291 -7.40 18.71 34.31
CA TYR A 291 -6.42 19.50 33.58
C TYR A 291 -5.27 18.59 33.15
N ALA A 292 -4.82 18.75 31.90
CA ALA A 292 -3.66 18.02 31.38
C ALA A 292 -2.91 18.83 30.33
N THR A 293 -1.68 18.43 30.08
CA THR A 293 -0.86 18.96 29.00
C THR A 293 -0.48 17.82 28.07
N LEU A 294 -0.73 17.99 26.78
CA LEU A 294 -0.42 17.01 25.75
C LEU A 294 0.74 17.52 24.90
N TYR A 295 1.79 16.71 24.74
CA TYR A 295 2.82 16.98 23.75
C TYR A 295 2.32 16.63 22.34
N LEU A 296 2.49 17.57 21.41
CA LEU A 296 2.07 17.45 20.01
C LEU A 296 3.24 16.94 19.17
N ASN A 297 3.24 15.65 18.89
CA ASN A 297 4.34 14.95 18.22
C ASN A 297 4.48 15.36 16.74
N GLU A 298 5.71 15.38 16.25
CA GLU A 298 6.10 15.67 14.87
C GLU A 298 5.63 14.69 13.81
N ARG A 299 5.27 13.47 14.22
CA ARG A 299 4.71 12.45 13.34
C ARG A 299 3.19 12.56 13.23
N ASP A 300 2.55 13.37 14.07
CA ASP A 300 1.10 13.54 13.99
C ASP A 300 0.72 14.31 12.72
N PRO A 301 -0.26 13.83 11.93
CA PRO A 301 -0.69 14.52 10.72
C PRO A 301 -1.21 15.92 11.06
N VAL A 302 -0.68 16.92 10.35
CA VAL A 302 -1.14 18.32 10.48
C VAL A 302 -2.56 18.47 9.96
N GLY A 303 -3.30 19.43 10.50
CA GLY A 303 -4.67 19.72 10.08
C GLY A 303 -5.69 19.73 11.22
N PRO A 304 -6.99 19.83 10.86
CA PRO A 304 -8.08 19.88 11.81
C PRO A 304 -8.24 18.55 12.54
N ARG A 305 -8.51 18.61 13.84
CA ARG A 305 -8.76 17.44 14.68
C ARG A 305 -9.82 17.75 15.73
N VAL A 306 -10.44 16.70 16.25
CA VAL A 306 -11.43 16.81 17.32
C VAL A 306 -10.97 15.97 18.51
N TYR A 307 -10.83 16.60 19.67
CA TYR A 307 -10.62 15.88 20.92
C TYR A 307 -11.97 15.56 21.55
N THR A 308 -12.11 14.35 22.09
CA THR A 308 -13.32 13.88 22.78
C THR A 308 -12.95 13.39 24.17
N ALA A 309 -13.65 13.87 25.19
CA ALA A 309 -13.55 13.39 26.57
C ALA A 309 -14.84 12.66 26.96
N PHE A 310 -14.72 11.48 27.55
CA PHE A 310 -15.86 10.65 27.97
C PHE A 310 -15.70 10.12 29.40
N GLY A 311 -16.68 10.40 30.27
CA GLY A 311 -16.70 9.96 31.67
C GLY A 311 -17.30 8.56 31.82
N ASN A 312 -16.56 7.63 32.42
CA ASN A 312 -16.96 6.22 32.51
C ASN A 312 -18.13 5.94 33.49
N ARG A 313 -18.43 6.83 34.43
CA ARG A 313 -19.54 6.68 35.38
C ARG A 313 -20.70 7.62 35.05
N SER A 314 -20.41 8.89 34.83
CA SER A 314 -21.40 9.91 34.47
C SER A 314 -21.99 9.69 33.07
N GLY A 315 -21.24 9.07 32.15
CA GLY A 315 -21.53 9.08 30.73
C GLY A 315 -21.51 10.48 30.13
N ALA A 316 -20.92 11.46 30.82
CA ALA A 316 -20.75 12.82 30.32
C ALA A 316 -19.78 12.81 29.15
N ARG A 317 -20.03 13.67 28.16
CA ARG A 317 -19.19 13.80 26.98
C ARG A 317 -18.99 15.25 26.62
N ALA A 318 -17.77 15.57 26.23
CA ALA A 318 -17.41 16.88 25.69
C ALA A 318 -16.48 16.71 24.48
N THR A 319 -16.56 17.65 23.54
CA THR A 319 -15.67 17.69 22.37
C THR A 319 -15.04 19.07 22.22
N ALA A 320 -13.84 19.12 21.63
CA ALA A 320 -13.15 20.36 21.32
C ALA A 320 -12.47 20.24 19.96
N ASN A 321 -12.74 21.21 19.08
CA ASN A 321 -12.02 21.36 17.82
C ASN A 321 -10.64 21.92 18.09
N TYR A 322 -9.66 21.52 17.29
CA TYR A 322 -8.28 21.95 17.43
C TYR A 322 -7.56 21.92 16.09
N GLN A 323 -6.61 22.84 15.88
CA GLN A 323 -5.79 22.86 14.67
C GLN A 323 -4.32 22.56 15.01
N LEU A 324 -3.78 21.45 14.47
CA LEU A 324 -2.33 21.22 14.49
C LEU A 324 -1.70 21.81 13.23
N VAL A 325 -0.71 22.67 13.39
CA VAL A 325 0.07 23.22 12.26
C VAL A 325 1.47 22.62 12.21
N PRO A 326 2.15 22.65 11.05
CA PRO A 326 3.53 22.17 10.95
C PRO A 326 4.45 22.84 11.97
N GLY A 327 5.36 22.06 12.56
CA GLY A 327 6.47 22.60 13.34
C GLY A 327 7.39 23.43 12.45
N SER A 328 7.94 24.53 12.96
CA SER A 328 9.02 25.22 12.26
C SER A 328 10.21 24.26 12.13
N GLY A 329 10.50 23.79 10.92
CA GLY A 329 11.70 23.03 10.65
C GLY A 329 12.94 23.83 11.06
N TRP A 330 13.99 23.15 11.49
CA TRP A 330 15.30 23.76 11.68
C TRP A 330 15.77 24.35 10.34
N HIS A 331 15.53 25.64 10.12
CA HIS A 331 16.30 26.39 9.13
C HIS A 331 17.71 26.53 9.68
N THR A 332 18.59 25.59 9.36
CA THR A 332 20.03 25.85 9.34
C THR A 332 20.27 26.99 8.36
N GLY A 333 20.36 28.20 8.87
CA GLY A 333 20.82 29.36 8.12
C GLY A 333 22.26 29.13 7.70
N LEU A 334 22.47 28.71 6.46
CA LEU A 334 23.71 29.00 5.76
C LEU A 334 23.62 30.47 5.34
N VAL A 335 24.02 31.36 6.24
CA VAL A 335 24.40 32.71 5.84
C VAL A 335 25.73 32.58 5.12
N HIS A 336 25.70 32.73 3.80
CA HIS A 336 26.90 32.94 2.99
C HIS A 336 27.55 34.23 3.47
N GLU A 337 28.78 34.15 3.96
CA GLU A 337 29.70 35.29 3.97
C GLU A 337 29.96 35.70 2.52
N GLN A 338 29.66 36.95 2.20
CA GLN A 338 30.35 37.75 1.19
C GLN A 338 30.69 39.11 1.81
#